data_AF-A0A8J7AAH3-F1
#
_entry.id   AF-A0A8J7AAH3-F1
#
_cell.length_a   1.000
_cell.length_b   1.000
_cell.length_c   1.000
_cell.angle_alpha   90.00
_cell.angle_beta   90.00
_cell.angle_gamma   90.00
#
_symmetry.space_group_name_H-M   'P 1'
#
loop_
_entity.id
_entity.type
_entity.pdbx_description
1 polymer ?
#
loop_
_entity_poly.entity_id
_entity_poly.type
_entity_poly.pdbx_seq_one_letter_code
_entity_poly.pdbx_strand_id
1 'polypeptide(L)' 'MLTIQTKATVGPSNTLRIQLPEALPAGEYSIVLVIDDAQRVAPPRTDLRDFPVDDYGELLSEVSLRREDTYDD' A
#
# COMPACT_ATOMS: atom_id res chain seq x y z
N MET A 1 -1.16 20.59 28.60
CA MET A 1 -1.07 19.28 27.94
C MET A 1 0.29 18.70 28.26
N LEU A 2 0.35 17.57 28.99
CA LEU A 2 1.60 16.85 29.24
C LEU A 2 1.71 15.75 28.18
N THR A 3 2.75 15.82 27.34
CA THR A 3 2.98 14.81 26.30
C THR A 3 4.12 13.90 26.74
N ILE A 4 3.80 12.63 27.00
CA ILE A 4 4.78 11.61 27.37
C ILE A 4 5.19 10.89 26.10
N GLN A 5 6.41 11.14 25.62
CA GLN A 5 6.98 10.39 24.50
C GLN A 5 7.69 9.15 25.07
N THR A 6 7.11 7.98 24.84
CA THR A 6 7.65 6.70 25.33
C THR A 6 7.66 5.66 24.22
N LYS A 7 8.57 4.68 24.32
CA LYS A 7 8.63 3.58 23.37
C LYS A 7 7.58 2.54 23.77
N ALA A 8 6.70 2.21 22.84
CA ALA A 8 5.73 1.14 23.03
C ALA A 8 6.10 -0.04 22.12
N THR A 9 6.08 -1.24 22.67
CA THR A 9 6.33 -2.46 21.90
C THR A 9 5.03 -3.21 21.71
N VAL A 10 4.71 -3.56 20.47
CA VAL A 10 3.58 -4.45 20.15
C VAL A 10 4.09 -5.89 20.22
N GLY A 11 3.56 -6.66 21.17
CA GLY A 11 3.88 -8.08 21.30
C GLY A 11 3.14 -8.96 20.27
N PRO A 12 3.53 -10.25 20.15
CA PRO A 12 2.96 -11.18 19.16
C PRO A 12 1.47 -11.50 19.37
N SER A 13 0.87 -11.05 20.47
CA SER A 13 -0.56 -11.21 20.78
C SER A 13 -1.32 -9.88 20.70
N ASN A 14 -0.87 -8.95 19.87
CA ASN A 14 -1.44 -7.60 19.72
C ASN A 14 -1.55 -6.82 21.05
N THR A 15 -0.66 -7.12 22.00
CA THR A 15 -0.63 -6.49 23.31
C THR A 15 0.36 -5.34 23.31
N LEU A 16 -0.10 -4.15 23.69
CA LEU A 16 0.73 -2.95 23.82
C LEU A 16 1.26 -2.86 25.26
N ARG A 17 2.58 -2.84 25.43
CA ARG A 17 3.22 -2.54 26.71
C ARG A 17 3.84 -1.15 26.67
N ILE A 18 3.49 -0.32 27.66
CA ILE A 18 3.95 1.06 27.81
C ILE A 18 4.70 1.17 29.13
N GLN A 19 5.91 1.71 29.12
CA GLN A 19 6.63 2.09 30.33
C GLN A 19 6.34 3.57 30.63
N LEU A 20 5.74 3.83 31.79
CA LEU A 20 5.52 5.17 32.32
C LEU A 20 6.74 5.61 33.14
N PRO A 21 7.13 6.90 33.08
CA PRO A 21 8.18 7.42 33.94
C PRO A 21 7.73 7.44 35.41
N GLU A 22 8.69 7.22 36.32
CA GLU A 22 8.45 7.09 37.77
C GLU A 22 7.85 8.34 38.42
N ALA A 23 8.01 9.51 37.78
CA ALA A 23 7.58 10.80 38.31
C ALA A 23 6.15 11.22 37.88
N LEU A 24 5.29 10.28 37.45
CA LEU A 24 3.89 10.61 37.16
C LEU A 24 3.08 10.68 38.46
N PRO A 25 2.53 11.85 38.85
CA PRO A 25 1.69 11.92 40.04
C PRO A 25 0.42 11.09 39.85
N ALA A 26 -0.14 10.56 40.94
CA ALA A 26 -1.39 9.81 40.88
C ALA A 26 -2.51 10.72 40.36
N GLY A 27 -3.29 10.23 39.39
CA GLY A 27 -4.35 10.99 38.76
C GLY A 27 -4.94 10.25 37.57
N GLU A 28 -6.02 10.79 37.01
CA GLU A 28 -6.61 10.31 35.76
C GLU A 28 -5.88 10.91 34.57
N TYR A 29 -5.54 10.06 33.60
CA TYR A 29 -4.86 10.46 32.38
C TYR A 29 -5.57 9.87 31.17
N SER A 30 -5.77 10.70 30.14
CA SER A 30 -6.18 10.22 28.83
C SER A 30 -4.95 9.90 27.98
N ILE A 31 -4.91 8.72 27.39
CA ILE A 31 -3.84 8.26 26.49
C ILE A 31 -4.36 8.36 25.06
N VAL A 32 -3.60 9.04 24.19
CA VAL A 32 -3.87 9.08 22.75
C VAL A 32 -2.79 8.26 22.05
N LEU A 33 -3.19 7.16 21.42
CA LEU A 33 -2.32 6.31 20.62
C LEU A 33 -2.56 6.62 19.13
N VAL A 34 -1.51 7.03 18.42
CA VAL A 34 -1.54 7.20 16.96
C VAL A 34 -0.72 6.07 16.36
N ILE A 35 -1.37 5.24 15.55
CA ILE A 35 -0.72 4.19 14.77
C ILE A 35 -0.69 4.68 13.32
N ASP A 36 0.48 5.12 12.89
CA ASP A 36 0.71 5.44 11.48
C ASP A 36 1.17 4.17 10.76
N ASP A 37 0.32 3.66 9.88
CA ASP A 37 0.66 2.55 8.99
C ASP A 37 1.52 3.08 7.83
N ALA A 38 2.77 3.41 8.12
CA ALA A 38 3.77 3.73 7.10
C ALA A 38 4.15 2.51 6.25
N GLN A 39 3.58 1.32 6.53
CA GLN A 39 3.90 0.04 5.91
C GLN A 39 2.89 -0.38 4.85
N ARG A 40 1.88 0.44 4.50
CA ARG A 40 1.26 0.34 3.18
C ARG A 40 2.27 0.75 2.13
N VAL A 41 3.19 -0.16 1.83
CA VAL A 41 4.00 -0.16 0.61
C VAL A 41 3.00 0.01 -0.51
N ALA A 42 2.99 1.21 -1.11
CA ALA A 42 2.23 1.43 -2.33
C ALA A 42 2.63 0.31 -3.31
N PRO A 43 1.67 -0.34 -3.99
CA PRO A 43 2.02 -1.36 -4.97
C PRO A 43 3.07 -0.78 -5.91
N PRO A 44 4.11 -1.54 -6.27
CA PRO A 44 5.16 -1.05 -7.14
C PRO A 44 4.49 -0.44 -8.38
N ARG A 45 4.83 0.81 -8.70
CA ARG A 45 4.35 1.44 -9.93
C ARG A 45 4.89 0.60 -11.08
N THR A 46 4.03 -0.13 -11.77
CA THR A 46 4.39 -0.82 -13.00
C THR A 46 4.87 0.25 -13.97
N ASP A 47 6.13 0.19 -14.38
CA ASP A 47 6.64 1.07 -15.44
C ASP A 47 5.80 0.78 -16.69
N LEU A 48 5.30 1.82 -17.37
CA LEU A 48 4.52 1.65 -18.60
C LEU A 48 5.36 1.02 -19.73
N ARG A 49 6.68 0.93 -19.54
CA ARG A 49 7.60 0.19 -20.42
C ARG A 49 7.52 -1.33 -20.26
N ASP A 50 7.01 -1.83 -19.13
CA ASP A 50 6.78 -3.26 -18.85
C ASP A 50 5.32 -3.66 -19.15
N PHE A 51 4.69 -3.01 -20.13
CA PHE A 51 3.37 -3.43 -20.57
C PHE A 51 3.52 -4.74 -21.36
N PRO A 52 2.74 -5.80 -21.05
CA PRO A 52 2.76 -7.01 -21.84
C PRO A 52 2.39 -6.66 -23.29
N VAL A 53 3.33 -6.93 -24.20
CA VAL A 53 3.06 -6.86 -25.63
C VAL A 53 2.56 -8.24 -26.02
N ASP A 54 1.28 -8.33 -26.38
CA ASP A 54 0.75 -9.53 -27.01
C ASP A 54 1.38 -9.64 -28.41
N ASP A 55 2.33 -10.56 -28.56
CA ASP A 55 2.89 -10.92 -29.85
C ASP A 55 1.93 -11.90 -30.54
N TYR A 56 1.07 -11.35 -31.40
CA TYR A 56 0.13 -12.12 -32.20
C TYR A 56 0.79 -12.83 -33.41
N GLY A 57 2.13 -12.87 -33.47
CA GLY A 57 2.89 -13.47 -34.55
C GLY A 57 2.82 -12.65 -35.84
N GLU A 58 3.37 -13.20 -36.93
CA GLU A 58 3.13 -12.65 -38.26
C GLU A 58 1.63 -12.71 -38.52
N LEU A 59 0.95 -11.55 -38.45
CA LEU A 59 -0.40 -11.39 -38.97
C LEU A 59 -0.39 -12.04 -40.34
N LEU A 60 -1.10 -13.17 -40.46
CA LEU A 60 -1.18 -13.95 -41.69
C LEU A 60 -1.38 -12.94 -42.81
N SER A 61 -0.51 -12.94 -43.81
CA SER A 61 -0.48 -11.96 -44.90
C SER A 61 -1.80 -11.86 -45.71
N GLU A 62 -2.77 -12.70 -45.35
CA GLU A 62 -4.12 -12.81 -45.88
C GLU A 62 -5.17 -12.07 -45.03
N VAL A 63 -4.83 -11.55 -43.84
CA VAL A 63 -5.72 -10.77 -42.98
C VAL A 63 -5.54 -9.29 -43.29
N SER A 64 -6.46 -8.72 -44.05
CA SER A 64 -6.51 -7.28 -44.25
C SER A 64 -7.16 -6.60 -43.03
N LEU A 65 -6.43 -5.66 -42.43
CA LEU A 65 -6.93 -4.79 -41.36
C LEU A 65 -7.65 -3.54 -41.91
N ARG A 66 -7.87 -3.46 -43.22
CA ARG A 66 -8.63 -2.35 -43.79
C ARG A 66 -10.08 -2.50 -43.40
N ARG A 67 -10.68 -1.38 -42.99
CA ARG A 67 -12.09 -1.32 -42.60
C ARG A 67 -13.02 -1.86 -43.70
N GLU A 68 -12.68 -1.59 -44.96
CA GLU A 68 -13.42 -2.04 -46.14
C GLU A 68 -13.43 -3.57 -46.33
N ASP A 69 -12.41 -4.27 -45.83
CA ASP A 69 -12.28 -5.73 -45.96
C ASP A 69 -12.84 -6.47 -44.73
N THR A 70 -12.99 -5.79 -43.59
CA THR A 70 -13.49 -6.36 -42.33
C THR A 70 -15.01 -6.29 -42.21
N TYR A 71 -15.62 -5.33 -42.89
CA TYR A 71 -17.06 -5.10 -42.87
C TYR A 71 -17.57 -5.09 -44.31
N ASP A 72 -18.16 -6.21 -44.73
CA ASP A 72 -18.90 -6.34 -45.98
C ASP A 72 -20.13 -5.42 -45.87
N ASP A 73 -20.23 -4.41 -46.73
CA ASP A 73 -21.35 -3.45 -46.77
C ASP A 73 -22.54 -4.04 -47.55
#